data_AF-A0A7W1P4R2-F1
#
_entry.id   AF-A0A7W1P4R2-F1
#
_cell.length_a   1.000
_cell.length_b   1.000
_cell.length_c   1.000
_cell.angle_alpha   90.00
_cell.angle_beta   90.00
_cell.angle_gamma   90.00
#
_symmetry.space_group_name_H-M   'P 1'
#
loop_
_entity.id
_entity.type
_entity.pdbx_description
1 polymer ?
#
loop_
_entity_poly.entity_id
_entity_poly.type
_entity_poly.pdbx_seq_one_letter_code
_entity_poly.pdbx_strand_id
1 'polypeptide(L)'
;MMTTRAPIGRIGVRALALALAAAAMPACSDAGPSPTAPGARATVRFAYLASTTARTDLPPATSACVAGVGRTHIHPSWRNFARVDLNATGAERWEIAFTDVPVNQRLSVRVSDGNVCDENPTGAATRNVFANDVRLVEIVPTPGSGIEPGLAFMVAADGTVTP
;
A
#
# COMPACT_ATOMS: atom_id res chain seq x y z
N MET A 1 -11.81 51.45 -33.99
CA MET A 1 -13.21 51.83 -33.67
C MET A 1 -13.77 50.80 -32.70
N MET A 2 -14.44 51.30 -31.66
CA MET A 2 -15.29 50.60 -30.66
C MET A 2 -14.63 49.67 -29.62
N THR A 3 -14.12 50.37 -28.60
CA THR A 3 -14.15 50.09 -27.15
C THR A 3 -15.51 49.56 -26.64
N THR A 4 -15.52 48.62 -25.69
CA THR A 4 -16.56 48.57 -24.64
C THR A 4 -16.00 47.98 -23.34
N ARG A 5 -16.15 48.74 -22.24
CA ARG A 5 -15.80 48.42 -20.85
C ARG A 5 -17.08 48.11 -20.05
N ALA A 6 -16.85 47.53 -18.85
CA ALA A 6 -17.60 47.69 -17.58
C ALA A 6 -18.63 46.58 -17.20
N PRO A 7 -19.07 46.46 -15.93
CA PRO A 7 -18.60 47.09 -14.67
C PRO A 7 -18.35 46.12 -13.49
N ILE A 8 -17.74 46.72 -12.46
CA ILE A 8 -17.55 46.26 -11.07
C ILE A 8 -18.87 46.38 -10.30
N GLY A 9 -19.27 45.32 -9.58
CA GLY A 9 -20.37 45.34 -8.61
C GLY A 9 -19.87 45.05 -7.20
N ARG A 10 -19.83 46.09 -6.35
CA ARG A 10 -19.69 45.98 -4.90
C ARG A 10 -21.08 45.95 -4.26
N ILE A 11 -21.36 44.94 -3.45
CA ILE A 11 -22.49 44.86 -2.50
C ILE A 11 -21.91 44.01 -1.35
N GLY A 12 -21.97 44.31 -0.07
CA GLY A 12 -22.74 45.25 0.73
C GLY A 12 -22.78 44.62 2.12
N VAL A 13 -22.31 45.34 3.14
CA VAL A 13 -22.21 44.90 4.54
C VAL A 13 -23.60 44.66 5.14
N ARG A 14 -23.81 43.52 5.83
CA ARG A 14 -24.72 43.43 6.99
C ARG A 14 -24.20 42.42 8.00
N ALA A 15 -23.68 42.95 9.11
CA ALA A 15 -23.54 42.24 10.36
C ALA A 15 -24.92 41.94 10.93
N LEU A 16 -25.14 40.70 11.39
CA LEU A 16 -26.21 40.38 12.31
C LEU A 16 -25.61 39.51 13.42
N ALA A 17 -25.44 40.14 14.58
CA ALA A 17 -25.14 39.45 15.83
C ALA A 17 -26.42 38.77 16.31
N LEU A 18 -26.35 37.47 16.61
CA LEU A 18 -27.32 36.79 17.45
C LEU A 18 -26.58 36.07 18.58
N ALA A 19 -27.10 36.28 19.79
CA ALA A 19 -26.51 35.89 21.04
C ALA A 19 -27.34 34.77 21.70
N LEU A 20 -26.65 34.03 22.58
CA LEU A 20 -27.14 33.14 23.65
C LEU A 20 -27.92 31.86 23.29
N ALA A 21 -27.34 30.71 23.66
CA ALA A 21 -27.87 29.87 24.75
C ALA A 21 -26.78 28.87 25.20
N ALA A 22 -26.30 29.03 26.44
CA ALA A 22 -25.43 28.06 27.09
C ALA A 22 -26.30 27.03 27.83
N ALA A 23 -26.33 25.80 27.33
CA ALA A 23 -26.89 24.65 28.03
C ALA A 23 -25.73 23.75 28.48
N ALA A 24 -25.47 23.71 29.78
CA ALA A 24 -24.54 22.78 30.39
C ALA A 24 -25.23 21.42 30.53
N MET A 25 -24.85 20.45 29.69
CA MET A 25 -25.17 19.04 29.91
C MET A 25 -23.98 18.34 30.59
N PRO A 26 -24.20 17.45 31.57
CA PRO A 26 -23.17 16.55 32.07
C PRO A 26 -22.92 15.48 31.01
N ALA A 27 -21.92 15.71 30.15
CA ALA A 27 -21.44 14.69 29.22
C ALA A 27 -20.62 13.67 30.01
N CYS A 28 -21.24 12.51 30.26
CA CYS A 28 -20.52 11.29 30.63
C CYS A 28 -19.43 11.06 29.59
N SER A 29 -18.18 11.01 30.05
CA SER A 29 -17.03 10.76 29.19
C SER A 29 -16.94 9.28 28.87
N ASP A 30 -17.83 8.80 28.01
CA ASP A 30 -17.53 7.62 27.21
C ASP A 30 -16.36 8.02 26.32
N ALA A 31 -15.15 7.66 26.73
CA ALA A 31 -13.96 7.78 25.89
C ALA A 31 -14.15 6.83 24.70
N GLY A 32 -14.91 7.28 23.71
CA GLY A 32 -14.92 6.68 22.39
C GLY A 32 -13.49 6.63 21.86
N PRO A 33 -13.17 5.64 21.01
CA PRO A 33 -11.82 5.51 20.47
C PRO A 33 -11.38 6.86 19.90
N SER A 34 -10.23 7.36 20.37
CA SER A 34 -9.67 8.62 19.89
C SER A 34 -9.56 8.56 18.37
N PRO A 35 -9.98 9.61 17.65
CA PRO A 35 -9.92 9.62 16.20
C PRO A 35 -8.48 9.34 15.76
N THR A 36 -8.30 8.32 14.92
CA THR A 36 -6.98 8.00 14.36
C THR A 36 -6.50 9.22 13.59
N ALA A 37 -5.33 9.75 13.98
CA ALA A 37 -4.79 10.93 13.33
C ALA A 37 -4.67 10.71 11.81
N PRO A 38 -5.13 11.65 10.97
CA PRO A 38 -4.86 11.61 9.54
C PRO A 38 -3.36 11.41 9.30
N GLY A 39 -2.98 10.36 8.56
CA GLY A 39 -1.58 10.07 8.25
C GLY A 39 -0.83 9.16 9.22
N ALA A 40 -1.51 8.50 10.15
CA ALA A 40 -0.90 7.47 10.99
C ALA A 40 -0.21 6.37 10.15
N ARG A 41 0.96 5.92 10.62
CA ARG A 41 1.82 4.93 9.97
C ARG A 41 2.13 3.78 10.93
N ALA A 42 2.31 2.59 10.39
CA ALA A 42 2.73 1.41 11.12
C ALA A 42 4.05 0.86 10.59
N THR A 43 4.73 0.08 11.43
CA THR A 43 5.83 -0.78 11.00
C THR A 43 5.28 -2.14 10.61
N VAL A 44 5.59 -2.58 9.39
CA VAL A 44 5.19 -3.90 8.89
C VAL A 44 6.42 -4.62 8.35
N ARG A 45 6.63 -5.85 8.82
CA ARG A 45 7.59 -6.79 8.25
C ARG A 45 6.89 -7.61 7.19
N PHE A 46 7.39 -7.55 5.96
CA PHE A 46 6.99 -8.46 4.90
C PHE A 46 7.96 -9.62 4.84
N ALA A 47 7.42 -10.83 4.69
CA ALA A 47 8.19 -12.03 4.44
C ALA A 47 7.63 -12.75 3.21
N TYR A 48 8.52 -13.32 2.41
CA TYR A 48 8.17 -14.19 1.31
C TYR A 48 8.94 -15.51 1.46
N LEU A 49 8.20 -16.60 1.62
CA LEU A 49 8.78 -17.94 1.77
C LEU A 49 8.98 -18.57 0.39
N ALA A 50 10.23 -18.54 -0.06
CA ALA A 50 10.71 -19.15 -1.29
C ALA A 50 12.23 -19.23 -1.26
N SER A 51 12.78 -20.10 -2.10
CA SER A 51 14.22 -20.26 -2.26
C SER A 51 14.88 -18.92 -2.61
N THR A 52 15.96 -18.62 -1.90
CA THR A 52 16.84 -17.49 -2.16
C THR A 52 17.92 -17.82 -3.19
N THR A 53 18.03 -19.09 -3.56
CA THR A 53 18.91 -19.56 -4.63
C THR A 53 18.15 -19.52 -5.96
N ALA A 54 18.76 -18.91 -6.98
CA ALA A 54 18.20 -18.91 -8.32
C ALA A 54 18.10 -20.34 -8.87
N ARG A 55 16.95 -20.68 -9.43
CA ARG A 55 16.72 -21.95 -10.13
C ARG A 55 17.50 -21.97 -11.44
N THR A 56 18.23 -23.05 -11.67
CA THR A 56 18.99 -23.30 -12.92
C THR A 56 18.27 -24.26 -13.87
N ASP A 57 17.14 -24.82 -13.44
CA ASP A 57 16.34 -25.84 -14.14
C ASP A 57 15.09 -25.25 -14.82
N LEU A 58 14.98 -23.92 -14.90
CA LEU A 58 13.82 -23.27 -15.51
C LEU A 58 13.80 -23.49 -17.04
N PRO A 59 12.61 -23.66 -17.66
CA PRO A 59 12.49 -23.79 -19.11
C PRO A 59 13.08 -22.58 -19.85
N PRO A 60 13.75 -22.73 -21.01
CA PRO A 60 14.34 -21.61 -21.74
C PRO A 60 13.37 -20.47 -22.09
N ALA A 61 12.08 -20.79 -22.21
CA ALA A 61 11.00 -19.82 -22.46
C ALA A 61 10.82 -18.78 -21.35
N THR A 62 11.33 -19.03 -20.12
CA THR A 62 11.23 -18.10 -18.99
C THR A 62 12.38 -17.09 -18.92
N SER A 63 13.39 -17.21 -19.79
CA SER A 63 14.61 -16.38 -19.75
C SER A 63 14.34 -14.87 -19.73
N ALA A 64 13.37 -14.40 -20.51
CA ALA A 64 12.97 -12.99 -20.53
C ALA A 64 12.36 -12.55 -19.19
N CYS A 65 11.53 -13.39 -18.57
CA CYS A 65 10.97 -13.14 -17.25
C CYS A 65 12.06 -13.09 -16.18
N VAL A 66 12.95 -14.09 -16.14
CA VAL A 66 14.05 -14.15 -15.16
C VAL A 66 14.96 -12.93 -15.29
N ALA A 67 15.32 -12.54 -16.52
CA ALA A 67 16.12 -11.35 -16.78
C ALA A 67 15.41 -10.06 -16.37
N GLY A 68 14.10 -9.95 -16.62
CA GLY A 68 13.29 -8.79 -16.26
C GLY A 68 13.08 -8.62 -14.76
N VAL A 69 12.90 -9.73 -14.03
CA VAL A 69 12.79 -9.70 -12.56
C VAL A 69 14.14 -9.35 -11.92
N GLY A 70 15.22 -10.00 -12.35
CA GLY A 70 16.52 -9.89 -11.71
C GLY A 70 16.48 -10.38 -10.26
N ARG A 71 16.96 -9.58 -9.32
CA ARG A 71 16.89 -9.91 -7.88
C ARG A 71 15.44 -9.85 -7.37
N THR A 72 15.07 -10.77 -6.49
CA THR A 72 13.75 -10.83 -5.82
C THR A 72 13.44 -9.51 -5.08
N HIS A 73 12.27 -8.94 -5.35
CA HIS A 73 11.91 -7.59 -4.91
C HIS A 73 10.40 -7.44 -4.67
N ILE A 74 10.01 -6.35 -4.01
CA ILE A 74 8.62 -6.00 -3.70
C ILE A 74 8.25 -4.62 -4.25
N HIS A 75 7.00 -4.47 -4.65
CA HIS A 75 6.39 -3.22 -5.12
C HIS A 75 5.19 -2.85 -4.23
N PRO A 76 5.36 -1.94 -3.27
CA PRO A 76 4.28 -1.53 -2.38
C PRO A 76 3.43 -0.41 -2.98
N SER A 77 2.10 -0.53 -2.89
CA SER A 77 1.16 0.42 -3.50
C SER A 77 1.29 1.84 -2.95
N TRP A 78 1.58 2.01 -1.66
CA TRP A 78 1.75 3.32 -1.01
C TRP A 78 3.06 4.03 -1.38
N ARG A 79 3.96 3.36 -2.12
CA ARG A 79 5.15 3.97 -2.72
C ARG A 79 5.06 3.98 -4.24
N ASN A 80 3.84 4.07 -4.78
CA ASN A 80 3.58 4.08 -6.21
C ASN A 80 4.18 2.86 -6.94
N PHE A 81 4.20 1.69 -6.29
CA PHE A 81 4.81 0.47 -6.80
C PHE A 81 6.30 0.60 -7.16
N ALA A 82 7.04 1.51 -6.51
CA ALA A 82 8.49 1.57 -6.63
C ALA A 82 9.12 0.23 -6.24
N ARG A 83 10.12 -0.21 -7.02
CA ARG A 83 10.88 -1.42 -6.73
C ARG A 83 11.68 -1.25 -5.43
N VAL A 84 11.57 -2.23 -4.54
CA VAL A 84 12.41 -2.33 -3.34
C VAL A 84 12.92 -3.77 -3.23
N ASP A 85 14.24 -3.97 -3.25
CA ASP A 85 14.80 -5.31 -3.17
C ASP A 85 14.55 -5.95 -1.79
N LEU A 86 14.23 -7.24 -1.78
CA LEU A 86 14.11 -8.01 -0.54
C LEU A 86 15.48 -8.53 -0.08
N ASN A 87 15.63 -8.72 1.23
CA ASN A 87 16.85 -9.30 1.82
C ASN A 87 16.66 -10.79 2.04
N ALA A 88 17.62 -11.61 1.60
CA ALA A 88 17.67 -13.01 1.96
C ALA A 88 18.04 -13.13 3.44
N THR A 89 17.15 -13.67 4.27
CA THR A 89 17.39 -13.89 5.71
C THR A 89 17.59 -15.37 6.06
N GLY A 90 17.38 -16.27 5.10
CA GLY A 90 17.70 -17.68 5.16
C GLY A 90 17.53 -18.32 3.78
N ALA A 91 17.83 -19.62 3.65
CA ALA A 91 17.79 -20.30 2.35
C ALA A 91 16.41 -20.22 1.66
N GLU A 92 15.33 -20.20 2.43
CA GLU A 92 13.94 -20.23 1.95
C GLU A 92 13.14 -19.00 2.43
N ARG A 93 13.82 -17.86 2.66
CA ARG A 93 13.17 -16.69 3.24
C ARG A 93 13.75 -15.37 2.76
N TRP A 94 12.88 -14.57 2.16
CA TRP A 94 13.09 -13.18 1.81
C TRP A 94 12.33 -12.27 2.77
N GLU A 95 12.92 -11.16 3.23
CA GLU A 95 12.27 -10.21 4.13
C GLU A 95 12.61 -8.74 3.84
N ILE A 96 11.71 -7.86 4.28
CA ILE A 96 11.93 -6.43 4.42
C ILE A 96 11.00 -5.85 5.49
N ALA A 97 11.39 -4.74 6.12
CA ALA A 97 10.52 -3.96 7.00
C ALA A 97 10.29 -2.56 6.44
N PHE A 98 9.05 -2.09 6.49
CA PHE A 98 8.67 -0.71 6.19
C PHE A 98 8.12 -0.06 7.45
N THR A 99 8.56 1.16 7.76
CA THR A 99 8.13 1.94 8.93
C THR A 99 7.09 3.01 8.58
N ASP A 100 6.66 3.06 7.33
CA ASP A 100 5.82 4.12 6.74
C ASP A 100 4.52 3.59 6.11
N VAL A 101 4.06 2.40 6.54
CA VAL A 101 2.86 1.78 5.97
C VAL A 101 1.61 2.53 6.45
N PRO A 102 0.78 3.08 5.55
CA PRO A 102 -0.47 3.73 5.95
C PRO A 102 -1.39 2.79 6.72
N VAL A 103 -1.94 3.25 7.85
CA VAL A 103 -2.95 2.48 8.60
C VAL A 103 -4.36 2.79 8.09
N ASN A 104 -5.29 1.86 8.33
CA ASN A 104 -6.71 1.95 8.00
C ASN A 104 -6.99 2.25 6.51
N GLN A 105 -6.10 1.80 5.63
CA GLN A 105 -6.23 1.90 4.18
C GLN A 105 -6.08 0.51 3.57
N ARG A 106 -6.84 0.25 2.49
CA ARG A 106 -6.65 -0.93 1.66
C ARG A 106 -5.41 -0.74 0.80
N LEU A 107 -4.39 -1.56 1.05
CA LEU A 107 -3.09 -1.52 0.40
C LEU A 107 -2.87 -2.80 -0.41
N SER A 108 -1.82 -2.82 -1.21
CA SER A 108 -1.36 -4.03 -1.87
C SER A 108 0.15 -4.04 -2.04
N VAL A 109 0.69 -5.25 -2.17
CA VAL A 109 2.09 -5.49 -2.54
C VAL A 109 2.15 -6.47 -3.69
N ARG A 110 3.08 -6.26 -4.62
CA ARG A 110 3.49 -7.30 -5.59
C ARG A 110 4.90 -7.73 -5.25
N VAL A 111 5.13 -9.03 -5.09
CA VAL A 111 6.47 -9.62 -4.97
C VAL A 111 6.84 -10.22 -6.31
N SER A 112 8.03 -9.91 -6.81
CA SER A 112 8.55 -10.42 -8.07
C SER A 112 9.76 -11.31 -7.80
N ASP A 113 9.73 -12.56 -8.27
CA ASP A 113 10.80 -13.56 -8.14
C ASP A 113 11.01 -14.30 -9.47
N GLY A 114 12.26 -14.43 -9.90
CA GLY A 114 12.62 -15.18 -11.11
C GLY A 114 12.33 -16.67 -10.99
N ASN A 115 12.34 -17.22 -9.77
CA ASN A 115 12.11 -18.64 -9.50
C ASN A 115 10.67 -19.10 -9.78
N VAL A 116 9.71 -18.17 -9.88
CA VAL A 116 8.30 -18.48 -10.19
C VAL A 116 7.94 -18.18 -11.65
N CYS A 117 8.90 -17.85 -12.51
CA CYS A 117 8.64 -17.48 -13.90
C CYS A 117 8.04 -18.61 -14.76
N ASP A 118 8.20 -19.87 -14.36
CA ASP A 118 7.54 -21.02 -15.00
C ASP A 118 6.09 -21.20 -14.57
N GLU A 119 5.71 -20.67 -13.41
CA GLU A 119 4.34 -20.69 -12.89
C GLU A 119 3.56 -19.42 -13.26
N ASN A 120 4.26 -18.28 -13.28
CA ASN A 120 3.71 -16.98 -13.63
C ASN A 120 4.68 -16.24 -14.56
N PRO A 121 4.31 -15.99 -15.83
CA PRO A 121 5.21 -15.39 -16.82
C PRO A 121 5.60 -13.93 -16.52
N THR A 122 4.95 -13.26 -15.56
CA THR A 122 5.37 -11.93 -15.08
C THR A 122 6.37 -12.00 -13.93
N GLY A 123 6.62 -13.18 -13.37
CA GLY A 123 7.45 -13.39 -12.18
C GLY A 123 6.74 -12.98 -10.87
N ALA A 124 5.45 -12.65 -10.90
CA ALA A 124 4.73 -12.21 -9.71
C ALA A 124 4.33 -13.39 -8.81
N ALA A 125 4.78 -13.37 -7.55
CA ALA A 125 4.42 -14.34 -6.54
C ALA A 125 3.02 -14.06 -5.98
N THR A 126 2.14 -15.06 -6.03
CA THR A 126 0.74 -14.98 -5.59
C THR A 126 0.45 -15.80 -4.33
N ARG A 127 1.48 -16.40 -3.74
CA ARG A 127 1.38 -17.23 -2.53
C ARG A 127 2.61 -17.04 -1.65
N ASN A 128 2.49 -17.44 -0.39
CA ASN A 128 3.58 -17.46 0.59
C ASN A 128 4.17 -16.09 0.91
N VAL A 129 3.38 -15.03 0.70
CA VAL A 129 3.70 -13.67 1.14
C VAL A 129 2.96 -13.40 2.44
N PHE A 130 3.67 -12.83 3.40
CA PHE A 130 3.20 -12.56 4.74
C PHE A 130 3.48 -11.09 5.10
N ALA A 131 2.59 -10.50 5.88
CA ALA A 131 2.77 -9.19 6.51
C ALA A 131 2.52 -9.34 8.02
N ASN A 132 3.53 -9.03 8.85
CA ASN A 132 3.53 -9.31 10.29
C ASN A 132 3.08 -10.75 10.61
N ASP A 133 3.63 -11.72 9.87
CA ASP A 133 3.34 -13.16 9.99
C ASP A 133 1.91 -13.57 9.61
N VAL A 134 1.06 -12.64 9.15
CA VAL A 134 -0.25 -12.92 8.55
C VAL A 134 -0.10 -13.20 7.06
N ARG A 135 -0.56 -14.37 6.61
CA ARG A 135 -0.51 -14.76 5.19
C ARG A 135 -1.49 -13.92 4.38
N LEU A 136 -0.99 -13.26 3.34
CA LEU A 136 -1.82 -12.53 2.40
C LEU A 136 -2.41 -13.50 1.36
N VAL A 137 -3.71 -13.36 1.08
CA VAL A 137 -4.45 -14.33 0.25
C VAL A 137 -5.34 -13.67 -0.81
N GLU A 138 -5.71 -12.41 -0.65
CA GLU A 138 -6.56 -11.73 -1.62
C GLU A 138 -5.74 -11.20 -2.80
N ILE A 139 -5.88 -11.83 -3.96
CA ILE A 139 -5.20 -11.42 -5.19
C ILE A 139 -5.94 -10.24 -5.82
N VAL A 140 -5.21 -9.16 -6.11
CA VAL A 140 -5.74 -7.95 -6.76
C VAL A 140 -4.88 -7.53 -7.96
N PRO A 141 -5.45 -6.89 -8.99
CA PRO A 141 -4.67 -6.34 -10.10
C PRO A 141 -3.80 -5.17 -9.63
N THR A 142 -2.54 -5.13 -10.09
CA THR A 142 -1.59 -4.03 -9.84
C THR A 142 -0.97 -3.51 -11.14
N PRO A 143 -0.55 -2.23 -11.21
CA PRO A 143 0.12 -1.65 -12.38
C PRO A 143 1.51 -2.27 -12.63
N GLY A 144 1.89 -2.50 -13.88
CA GLY A 144 3.21 -3.06 -14.27
C GLY A 144 3.44 -3.03 -15.78
N SER A 145 4.17 -4.02 -16.32
CA SER A 145 4.25 -4.22 -17.79
C SER A 145 2.90 -4.65 -18.41
N GLY A 146 1.89 -4.78 -17.56
CA GLY A 146 0.48 -5.01 -17.84
C GLY A 146 -0.29 -5.00 -16.52
N ILE A 147 -1.38 -5.76 -16.45
CA ILE A 147 -2.01 -6.11 -15.16
C ILE A 147 -1.21 -7.25 -14.56
N GLU A 148 -0.56 -7.01 -13.42
CA GLU A 148 0.20 -8.02 -12.69
C GLU A 148 -0.48 -8.30 -11.34
N PRO A 149 -0.56 -9.57 -10.90
CA PRO A 149 -1.22 -9.89 -9.65
C PRO A 149 -0.39 -9.39 -8.46
N GLY A 150 -1.04 -8.72 -7.53
CA GLY A 150 -0.53 -8.41 -6.20
C GLY A 150 -1.43 -8.99 -5.11
N LEU A 151 -1.07 -8.75 -3.86
CA LEU A 151 -1.80 -9.24 -2.68
C LEU A 151 -2.25 -8.05 -1.84
N ALA A 152 -3.55 -7.96 -1.60
CA ALA A 152 -4.16 -6.90 -0.80
C ALA A 152 -4.04 -7.18 0.71
N PHE A 153 -4.10 -6.12 1.49
CA PHE A 153 -4.16 -6.16 2.94
C PHE A 153 -4.58 -4.80 3.52
N MET A 154 -4.89 -4.79 4.81
CA MET A 154 -5.05 -3.59 5.64
C MET A 154 -4.20 -3.72 6.90
N VAL A 155 -3.80 -2.59 7.46
CA VAL A 155 -3.07 -2.51 8.75
C VAL A 155 -3.85 -1.61 9.69
N ALA A 156 -4.18 -2.10 10.88
CA ALA A 156 -4.80 -1.29 11.92
C ALA A 156 -3.74 -0.49 12.70
N ALA A 157 -4.19 0.47 13.52
CA ALA A 157 -3.30 1.35 14.29
C ALA A 157 -2.43 0.61 15.33
N ASP A 158 -2.85 -0.57 15.77
CA ASP A 158 -2.12 -1.47 16.68
C ASP A 158 -1.11 -2.39 15.96
N GLY A 159 -1.01 -2.28 14.63
CA GLY A 159 -0.14 -3.13 13.80
C GLY A 159 -0.78 -4.45 13.36
N THR A 160 -2.03 -4.72 13.73
CA THR A 160 -2.79 -5.89 13.27
C THR A 160 -2.96 -5.83 11.75
N VAL A 161 -2.69 -6.95 11.08
CA VAL A 161 -2.83 -7.10 9.62
C VAL A 161 -4.07 -7.93 9.30
N THR A 162 -4.87 -7.45 8.37
CA THR A 162 -6.01 -8.18 7.79
C THR A 162 -5.76 -8.39 6.29
N PRO A 163 -5.76 -9.63 5.79
CA PRO A 163 -5.53 -9.94 4.38
C PRO A 163 -6.75 -9.71 3.49
#